data_AF-A0A2R6GRD6-F1
#
_entry.id   AF-A0A2R6GRD6-F1
#
_cell.length_a   1.000
_cell.length_b   1.000
_cell.length_c   1.000
_cell.angle_alpha   90.00
_cell.angle_beta   90.00
_cell.angle_gamma   90.00
#
_symmetry.space_group_name_H-M   'P 1'
#
loop_
_entity.id
_entity.type
_entity.pdbx_description
1 polymer ?
#
loop_
_entity_poly.entity_id
_entity_poly.type
_entity_poly.pdbx_seq_one_letter_code
_entity_poly.pdbx_strand_id
1 'polypeptide(L)'
;MRAAADRIETARTALETVVETYLADAGASTLTGVTAASKYDAAGVDSALSPARTRTLEARDRVVTNDQQRTVDRMFGCWRFLSRASRTQRQTQVAYNNFDSARRTLAGGSAASTAIRTMDARRKQALLDLDDLRDAAKPTDPAVLDSLDETTYEEKVAQFEAELGVMASLKGPLESFQSALTDLQDARQTADDDDASNRDVAEAAATAEASFDDVVSKLESLGSDFSGYETDPFQTPVSELADAATEFRDEAAEIPEENE
;
A
#
# COMPACT_ATOMS: atom_id res chain seq x y z
N MET A 1 8.42 42.35 15.81
CA MET A 1 9.33 41.66 14.87
C MET A 1 10.02 40.45 15.50
N ARG A 2 10.83 40.57 16.57
CA ARG A 2 11.44 39.39 17.25
C ARG A 2 10.42 38.32 17.66
N ALA A 3 9.38 38.71 18.40
CA ALA A 3 8.32 37.78 18.82
C ALA A 3 7.55 37.08 17.68
N ALA A 4 7.55 37.63 16.46
CA ALA A 4 6.92 36.99 15.30
C ALA A 4 7.86 35.96 14.67
N ALA A 5 9.15 36.32 14.53
CA ALA A 5 10.18 35.40 14.06
C ALA A 5 10.31 34.17 14.98
N ASP A 6 10.32 34.38 16.31
CA ASP A 6 10.41 33.28 17.28
C ASP A 6 9.23 32.29 17.16
N ARG A 7 8.03 32.78 16.81
CA ARG A 7 6.84 31.94 16.64
C ARG A 7 6.86 31.17 15.32
N ILE A 8 7.32 31.80 14.25
CA ILE A 8 7.55 31.13 12.96
C ILE A 8 8.56 29.99 13.15
N GLU A 9 9.67 30.25 13.84
CA GLU A 9 10.68 29.23 14.12
C GLU A 9 10.12 28.08 14.96
N THR A 10 9.39 28.40 16.03
CA THR A 10 8.73 27.37 16.88
C THR A 10 7.76 26.50 16.08
N ALA A 11 7.02 27.09 15.13
CA ALA A 11 6.12 26.36 14.26
C ALA A 11 6.88 25.50 13.23
N ARG A 12 8.03 25.97 12.74
CA ARG A 12 8.90 25.23 11.81
C ARG A 12 9.46 23.99 12.48
N THR A 13 10.08 24.14 13.65
CA THR A 13 10.59 23.00 14.44
C THR A 13 9.49 21.98 14.72
N ALA A 14 8.26 22.42 14.98
CA ALA A 14 7.14 21.51 15.21
C ALA A 14 6.75 20.70 13.96
N LEU A 15 6.86 21.28 12.76
CA LEU A 15 6.66 20.57 11.50
C LEU A 15 7.81 19.60 11.22
N GLU A 16 9.05 19.98 11.53
CA GLU A 16 10.21 19.10 11.44
C GLU A 16 10.04 17.86 12.33
N THR A 17 9.55 18.03 13.57
CA THR A 17 9.20 16.90 14.45
C THR A 17 8.15 15.97 13.84
N VAL A 18 7.18 16.50 13.07
CA VAL A 18 6.20 15.65 12.37
C VAL A 18 6.91 14.79 11.32
N VAL A 19 7.81 15.37 10.52
CA VAL A 19 8.60 14.64 9.53
C VAL A 19 9.45 13.56 10.20
N GLU A 20 10.18 13.92 11.26
CA GLU A 20 10.99 12.95 12.03
C GLU A 20 10.14 11.80 12.57
N THR A 21 8.97 12.10 13.12
CA THR A 21 8.04 11.07 13.63
C THR A 21 7.52 10.17 12.51
N TYR A 22 7.22 10.76 11.35
CA TYR A 22 6.77 10.03 10.16
C TYR A 22 7.82 9.02 9.67
N LEU A 23 9.09 9.39 9.76
CA LEU A 23 10.22 8.59 9.28
C LEU A 23 10.68 7.53 10.30
N ALA A 24 10.64 7.85 11.59
CA ALA A 24 11.27 7.06 12.64
C ALA A 24 10.74 5.62 12.74
N ASP A 25 9.42 5.41 12.75
CA ASP A 25 8.83 4.07 12.89
C ASP A 25 9.03 3.23 11.61
N ALA A 26 9.10 3.89 10.45
CA ALA A 26 9.39 3.26 9.18
C ALA A 26 10.87 2.86 9.03
N GLY A 27 11.76 3.37 9.89
CA GLY A 27 13.21 3.23 9.74
C GLY A 27 13.76 3.91 8.49
N ALA A 28 13.02 4.88 7.93
CA ALA A 28 13.35 5.54 6.68
C ALA A 28 14.15 6.82 6.92
N SER A 29 15.02 7.17 5.97
CA SER A 29 15.73 8.45 5.96
C SER A 29 15.02 9.53 5.14
N THR A 30 14.11 9.14 4.25
CA THR A 30 13.34 10.02 3.35
C THR A 30 11.86 9.62 3.37
N LEU A 31 10.96 10.55 3.03
CA LEU A 31 9.52 10.24 2.94
C LEU A 31 9.23 9.14 1.91
N THR A 32 10.01 9.10 0.83
CA THR A 32 9.94 8.09 -0.24
C THR A 32 10.38 6.70 0.23
N GLY A 33 11.21 6.62 1.29
CA GLY A 33 11.55 5.36 1.94
C GLY A 33 10.44 4.78 2.83
N VAL A 34 9.38 5.54 3.11
CA VAL A 34 8.19 5.03 3.82
C VAL A 34 7.24 4.44 2.78
N THR A 35 7.14 3.12 2.69
CA THR A 35 6.32 2.43 1.68
C THR A 35 5.05 1.84 2.28
N ALA A 36 4.18 1.29 1.43
CA ALA A 36 3.01 0.53 1.86
C ALA A 36 3.34 -0.56 2.90
N ALA A 37 4.52 -1.17 2.82
CA ALA A 37 4.97 -2.22 3.74
C ALA A 37 5.61 -1.70 5.03
N SER A 38 5.98 -0.41 5.09
CA SER A 38 6.63 0.15 6.27
C SER A 38 5.73 0.06 7.50
N LYS A 39 6.34 -0.14 8.66
CA LYS A 39 5.67 0.15 9.94
C LYS A 39 5.41 1.66 10.00
N TYR A 40 4.23 2.01 10.52
CA TYR A 40 3.77 3.39 10.51
C TYR A 40 2.90 3.66 11.74
N ASP A 41 3.46 4.43 12.68
CA ASP A 41 2.75 4.88 13.87
C ASP A 41 1.87 6.10 13.55
N ALA A 42 0.68 5.83 13.02
CA ALA A 42 -0.31 6.88 12.75
C ALA A 42 -0.67 7.68 14.01
N ALA A 43 -0.67 7.06 15.20
CA ALA A 43 -1.03 7.75 16.44
C ALA A 43 0.08 8.73 16.87
N GLY A 44 1.34 8.33 16.75
CA GLY A 44 2.51 9.19 16.96
C GLY A 44 2.50 10.38 16.02
N VAL A 45 2.29 10.16 14.72
CA VAL A 45 2.24 11.24 13.72
C VAL A 45 1.05 12.18 13.98
N ASP A 46 -0.14 11.65 14.28
CA ASP A 46 -1.32 12.47 14.62
C ASP A 46 -1.07 13.32 15.89
N SER A 47 -0.39 12.75 16.88
CA SER A 47 0.02 13.45 18.10
C SER A 47 1.00 14.59 17.81
N ALA A 48 1.92 14.43 16.86
CA ALA A 48 2.85 15.48 16.44
C ALA A 48 2.18 16.57 15.56
N LEU A 49 1.20 16.17 14.72
CA LEU A 49 0.49 17.08 13.81
C LEU A 49 -0.33 18.15 14.53
N SER A 50 -0.92 17.82 15.69
CA SER A 50 -1.79 18.75 16.44
C SER A 50 -1.03 19.95 17.03
N PRO A 51 0.10 19.77 17.75
CA PRO A 51 0.99 20.85 18.15
C PRO A 51 1.53 21.67 16.97
N ALA A 52 1.91 21.02 15.87
CA ALA A 52 2.41 21.71 14.68
C ALA A 52 1.35 22.66 14.08
N ARG A 53 0.10 22.20 13.99
CA ARG A 53 -1.04 23.03 13.58
C ARG A 53 -1.22 24.22 14.50
N THR A 54 -1.25 23.98 15.82
CA THR A 54 -1.49 25.01 16.82
C THR A 54 -0.41 26.10 16.75
N ARG A 55 0.86 25.71 16.69
CA ARG A 55 1.98 26.65 16.59
C ARG A 55 1.96 27.42 15.28
N THR A 56 1.56 26.80 14.17
CA THR A 56 1.42 27.49 12.88
C THR A 56 0.30 28.54 12.93
N LEU A 57 -0.82 28.25 13.60
CA LEU A 57 -1.89 29.23 13.83
C LEU A 57 -1.43 30.37 14.74
N GLU A 58 -0.72 30.06 15.84
CA GLU A 58 -0.15 31.09 16.71
C GLU A 58 0.87 31.98 15.98
N ALA A 59 1.67 31.41 15.08
CA ALA A 59 2.59 32.18 14.24
C ALA A 59 1.82 33.13 13.32
N ARG A 60 0.71 32.66 12.73
CA ARG A 60 -0.18 33.45 11.87
C ARG A 60 -0.73 34.68 12.59
N ASP A 61 -1.16 34.53 13.83
CA ASP A 61 -1.71 35.64 14.63
C ASP A 61 -0.67 36.70 15.00
N ARG A 62 0.63 36.43 14.78
CA ARG A 62 1.75 37.28 15.18
C ARG A 62 2.53 37.88 14.01
N VAL A 63 2.22 37.50 12.77
CA VAL A 63 2.89 38.06 11.59
C VAL A 63 2.57 39.55 11.45
N VAL A 64 3.56 40.33 11.02
CA VAL A 64 3.43 41.79 10.85
C VAL A 64 3.89 42.27 9.48
N THR A 65 4.43 41.37 8.64
CA THR A 65 4.83 41.68 7.27
C THR A 65 4.25 40.68 6.27
N ASN A 66 4.16 41.08 5.00
CA ASN A 66 3.68 40.22 3.92
C ASN A 66 4.58 38.98 3.71
N ASP A 67 5.89 39.12 3.89
CA ASP A 67 6.81 37.98 3.76
C ASP A 67 6.62 36.98 4.89
N GLN A 68 6.41 37.45 6.13
CA GLN A 68 6.07 36.58 7.25
C GLN A 68 4.73 35.86 7.04
N GLN A 69 3.72 36.58 6.55
CA GLN A 69 2.43 35.99 6.19
C GLN A 69 2.60 34.89 5.13
N ARG A 70 3.38 35.15 4.07
CA ARG A 70 3.67 34.16 3.02
C ARG A 70 4.37 32.92 3.57
N THR A 71 5.34 33.08 4.46
CA THR A 71 6.01 31.95 5.12
C THR A 71 5.03 31.12 5.94
N VAL A 72 4.21 31.75 6.78
CA VAL A 72 3.23 31.01 7.61
C VAL A 72 2.16 30.33 6.75
N ASP A 73 1.71 30.95 5.66
CA ASP A 73 0.76 30.32 4.73
C ASP A 73 1.36 29.05 4.09
N ARG A 74 2.65 29.08 3.71
CA ARG A 74 3.37 27.88 3.23
C ARG A 74 3.50 26.83 4.32
N MET A 75 3.80 27.21 5.56
CA MET A 75 3.83 26.28 6.70
C MET A 75 2.47 25.61 6.92
N PHE A 76 1.37 26.35 6.74
CA PHE A 76 0.03 25.77 6.81
C PHE A 76 -0.24 24.79 5.65
N GLY A 77 0.27 25.09 4.46
CA GLY A 77 0.25 24.15 3.33
C GLY A 77 1.11 22.89 3.58
N CYS A 78 2.32 23.05 4.14
CA CYS A 78 3.17 21.94 4.57
C CYS A 78 2.48 21.07 5.63
N TRP A 79 1.85 21.67 6.64
CA TRP A 79 1.04 20.95 7.62
C TRP A 79 -0.10 20.15 6.96
N ARG A 80 -0.82 20.75 6.00
CA ARG A 80 -1.87 20.06 5.24
C ARG A 80 -1.30 18.87 4.47
N PHE A 81 -0.19 19.06 3.77
CA PHE A 81 0.51 17.98 3.07
C PHE A 81 0.83 16.83 4.03
N LEU A 82 1.52 17.09 5.13
CA LEU A 82 1.90 16.07 6.11
C LEU A 82 0.69 15.36 6.72
N SER A 83 -0.37 16.11 7.03
CA SER A 83 -1.61 15.55 7.56
C SER A 83 -2.33 14.64 6.55
N ARG A 84 -2.34 15.01 5.26
CA ARG A 84 -2.95 14.20 4.20
C ARG A 84 -2.09 13.00 3.84
N ALA A 85 -0.77 13.18 3.73
CA ALA A 85 0.17 12.10 3.47
C ALA A 85 0.08 11.02 4.54
N SER A 86 -0.05 11.42 5.81
CA SER A 86 -0.28 10.49 6.93
C SER A 86 -1.55 9.66 6.78
N ARG A 87 -2.65 10.28 6.35
CA ARG A 87 -3.92 9.55 6.11
C ARG A 87 -3.80 8.58 4.96
N THR A 88 -3.26 9.03 3.82
CA THR A 88 -3.02 8.19 2.65
C THR A 88 -2.13 7.00 3.03
N GLN A 89 -0.99 7.25 3.67
CA GLN A 89 -0.05 6.22 4.12
C GLN A 89 -0.71 5.19 5.04
N ARG A 90 -1.50 5.64 6.01
CA ARG A 90 -2.24 4.73 6.90
C ARG A 90 -3.16 3.82 6.11
N GLN A 91 -3.93 4.34 5.16
CA GLN A 91 -4.84 3.50 4.37
C GLN A 91 -4.06 2.55 3.44
N THR A 92 -3.01 3.03 2.79
CA THR A 92 -2.12 2.22 1.95
C THR A 92 -1.49 1.09 2.76
N GLN A 93 -0.97 1.37 3.96
CA GLN A 93 -0.40 0.35 4.83
C GLN A 93 -1.43 -0.70 5.28
N VAL A 94 -2.64 -0.26 5.65
CA VAL A 94 -3.72 -1.21 5.99
C VAL A 94 -4.10 -2.06 4.78
N ALA A 95 -4.14 -1.49 3.58
CA ALA A 95 -4.40 -2.24 2.36
C ALA A 95 -3.30 -3.29 2.10
N TYR A 96 -2.03 -2.90 2.22
CA TYR A 96 -0.89 -3.83 2.12
C TYR A 96 -0.95 -4.97 3.14
N ASN A 97 -1.24 -4.66 4.41
CA ASN A 97 -1.37 -5.69 5.44
C ASN A 97 -2.51 -6.69 5.14
N ASN A 98 -3.59 -6.23 4.50
CA ASN A 98 -4.67 -7.11 4.07
C ASN A 98 -4.30 -7.92 2.81
N PHE A 99 -3.49 -7.37 1.91
CA PHE A 99 -2.87 -8.15 0.83
C PHE A 99 -2.00 -9.28 1.40
N ASP A 100 -1.07 -8.97 2.30
CA ASP A 100 -0.19 -9.96 2.92
C ASP A 100 -0.99 -10.99 3.74
N SER A 101 -2.04 -10.55 4.45
CA SER A 101 -2.98 -11.45 5.12
C SER A 101 -3.74 -12.34 4.14
N ALA A 102 -4.21 -11.82 3.01
CA ALA A 102 -4.91 -12.60 1.99
C ALA A 102 -3.98 -13.69 1.49
N ARG A 103 -2.78 -13.32 1.03
CA ARG A 103 -1.72 -14.24 0.58
C ARG A 103 -1.48 -15.40 1.55
N ARG A 104 -1.27 -15.09 2.84
CA ARG A 104 -1.02 -16.11 3.88
C ARG A 104 -2.22 -17.00 4.20
N THR A 105 -3.43 -16.59 3.81
CA THR A 105 -4.68 -17.29 4.13
C THR A 105 -5.44 -17.75 2.89
N LEU A 106 -4.83 -17.71 1.69
CA LEU A 106 -5.49 -18.06 0.42
C LEU A 106 -6.09 -19.47 0.47
N ALA A 107 -5.34 -20.45 1.00
CA ALA A 107 -5.81 -21.82 1.21
C ALA A 107 -6.92 -21.95 2.28
N GLY A 108 -7.13 -20.92 3.11
CA GLY A 108 -8.10 -20.90 4.21
C GLY A 108 -9.50 -20.40 3.85
N GLY A 109 -9.79 -20.15 2.57
CA GLY A 109 -11.13 -19.80 2.08
C GLY A 109 -11.61 -18.40 2.49
N SER A 110 -12.64 -18.33 3.34
CA SER A 110 -13.41 -17.08 3.61
C SER A 110 -12.58 -15.95 4.24
N ALA A 111 -11.49 -16.27 4.93
CA ALA A 111 -10.56 -15.30 5.51
C ALA A 111 -9.87 -14.49 4.40
N ALA A 112 -9.35 -15.17 3.38
CA ALA A 112 -8.70 -14.51 2.24
C ALA A 112 -9.65 -13.62 1.46
N SER A 113 -10.89 -14.06 1.19
CA SER A 113 -11.87 -13.21 0.48
C SER A 113 -12.26 -11.97 1.28
N THR A 114 -12.25 -12.05 2.61
CA THR A 114 -12.48 -10.89 3.48
C THR A 114 -11.30 -9.94 3.46
N ALA A 115 -10.07 -10.48 3.48
CA ALA A 115 -8.85 -9.71 3.37
C ALA A 115 -8.74 -8.99 2.00
N ILE A 116 -9.02 -9.67 0.88
CA ILE A 116 -9.03 -9.09 -0.48
C ILE A 116 -10.03 -7.93 -0.58
N ARG A 117 -11.26 -8.11 -0.08
CA ARG A 117 -12.28 -7.04 -0.06
C ARG A 117 -11.85 -5.86 0.80
N THR A 118 -11.23 -6.12 1.94
CA THR A 118 -10.73 -5.07 2.84
C THR A 118 -9.56 -4.32 2.21
N MET A 119 -8.64 -5.02 1.56
CA MET A 119 -7.55 -4.44 0.77
C MET A 119 -8.09 -3.46 -0.28
N ASP A 120 -9.03 -3.89 -1.14
CA ASP A 120 -9.59 -3.03 -2.19
C ASP A 120 -10.37 -1.83 -1.61
N ALA A 121 -11.13 -2.03 -0.53
CA ALA A 121 -11.83 -0.93 0.14
C ALA A 121 -10.84 0.11 0.71
N ARG A 122 -9.74 -0.33 1.32
CA ARG A 122 -8.72 0.55 1.89
C ARG A 122 -7.90 1.26 0.82
N ARG A 123 -7.54 0.57 -0.26
CA ARG A 123 -6.94 1.15 -1.46
C ARG A 123 -7.82 2.26 -2.05
N LYS A 124 -9.13 2.03 -2.19
CA LYS A 124 -10.08 3.05 -2.66
C LYS A 124 -10.14 4.26 -1.74
N GLN A 125 -10.12 4.06 -0.42
CA GLN A 125 -10.05 5.16 0.54
C GLN A 125 -8.73 5.94 0.44
N ALA A 126 -7.61 5.24 0.26
CA ALA A 126 -6.30 5.87 0.07
C ALA A 126 -6.25 6.74 -1.18
N LEU A 127 -6.91 6.33 -2.29
CA LEU A 127 -7.03 7.15 -3.49
C LEU A 127 -7.80 8.45 -3.23
N LEU A 128 -8.92 8.39 -2.49
CA LEU A 128 -9.65 9.60 -2.10
C LEU A 128 -8.79 10.53 -1.24
N ASP A 129 -8.01 9.96 -0.31
CA ASP A 129 -7.10 10.74 0.54
C ASP A 129 -5.94 11.35 -0.27
N LEU A 130 -5.47 10.66 -1.33
CA LEU A 130 -4.44 11.13 -2.25
C LEU A 130 -4.94 12.26 -3.16
N ASP A 131 -6.16 12.17 -3.67
CA ASP A 131 -6.78 13.26 -4.43
C ASP A 131 -6.96 14.50 -3.53
N ASP A 132 -7.43 14.30 -2.30
CA ASP A 132 -7.50 15.34 -1.28
C ASP A 132 -6.12 15.98 -0.98
N LEU A 133 -5.03 15.19 -1.01
CA LEU A 133 -3.66 15.68 -0.81
C LEU A 133 -3.24 16.61 -1.94
N ARG A 134 -3.52 16.23 -3.20
CA ARG A 134 -3.20 16.99 -4.41
C ARG A 134 -3.93 18.32 -4.45
N ASP A 135 -5.19 18.33 -4.04
CA ASP A 135 -6.02 19.53 -4.03
C ASP A 135 -5.66 20.48 -2.88
N ALA A 136 -5.24 19.94 -1.72
CA ALA A 136 -5.09 20.72 -0.50
C ALA A 136 -3.72 21.40 -0.32
N ALA A 137 -2.67 20.90 -0.99
CA ALA A 137 -1.30 21.37 -0.83
C ALA A 137 -0.60 21.52 -2.19
N LYS A 138 0.06 22.66 -2.40
CA LYS A 138 0.88 22.88 -3.60
C LYS A 138 2.25 22.25 -3.41
N PRO A 139 2.93 21.82 -4.47
CA PRO A 139 4.30 21.28 -4.37
C PRO A 139 5.30 22.27 -3.74
N THR A 140 5.03 23.57 -3.86
CA THR A 140 5.86 24.62 -3.24
C THR A 140 5.62 24.84 -1.74
N ASP A 141 4.55 24.27 -1.17
CA ASP A 141 4.20 24.49 0.24
C ASP A 141 5.12 23.72 1.21
N PRO A 142 5.49 22.44 0.95
CA PRO A 142 6.45 21.70 1.76
C PRO A 142 7.85 22.31 1.81
N ALA A 143 8.27 23.01 0.75
CA ALA A 143 9.59 23.66 0.58
C ALA A 143 9.94 24.74 1.62
N VAL A 144 9.08 24.93 2.63
CA VAL A 144 9.38 25.70 3.83
C VAL A 144 10.26 24.93 4.83
N LEU A 145 10.32 23.60 4.72
CA LEU A 145 11.26 22.75 5.44
C LEU A 145 12.38 22.34 4.50
N ASP A 146 13.63 22.46 4.93
CA ASP A 146 14.79 22.08 4.11
C ASP A 146 14.81 20.58 3.78
N SER A 147 14.12 19.76 4.59
CA SER A 147 13.97 18.32 4.42
C SER A 147 12.86 17.91 3.45
N LEU A 148 12.02 18.85 2.99
CA LEU A 148 10.89 18.58 2.10
C LEU A 148 10.86 19.60 0.96
N ASP A 149 11.45 19.27 -0.18
CA ASP A 149 11.34 20.10 -1.38
C ASP A 149 10.16 19.66 -2.28
N GLU A 150 9.97 20.39 -3.37
CA GLU A 150 8.97 20.09 -4.40
C GLU A 150 9.19 18.70 -5.01
N THR A 151 10.45 18.32 -5.24
CA THR A 151 10.84 16.98 -5.71
C THR A 151 10.34 15.90 -4.76
N THR A 152 10.62 16.04 -3.46
CA THR A 152 10.22 15.07 -2.43
C THR A 152 8.69 14.95 -2.34
N TYR A 153 7.96 16.05 -2.52
CA TYR A 153 6.50 16.02 -2.62
C TYR A 153 6.04 15.19 -3.82
N GLU A 154 6.57 15.49 -5.01
CA GLU A 154 6.17 14.83 -6.25
C GLU A 154 6.52 13.34 -6.24
N GLU A 155 7.72 12.99 -5.79
CA GLU A 155 8.15 11.60 -5.62
C GLU A 155 7.27 10.86 -4.63
N LYS A 156 6.87 11.49 -3.52
CA LYS A 156 5.99 10.84 -2.53
C LYS A 156 4.60 10.60 -3.09
N VAL A 157 4.06 11.55 -3.87
CA VAL A 157 2.78 11.38 -4.56
C VAL A 157 2.88 10.26 -5.59
N ALA A 158 3.92 10.25 -6.42
CA ALA A 158 4.16 9.22 -7.43
C ALA A 158 4.31 7.83 -6.80
N GLN A 159 5.00 7.74 -5.66
CA GLN A 159 5.10 6.51 -4.89
C GLN A 159 3.73 5.99 -4.44
N PHE A 160 2.86 6.84 -3.89
CA PHE A 160 1.51 6.42 -3.51
C PHE A 160 0.69 5.94 -4.71
N GLU A 161 0.79 6.60 -5.86
CA GLU A 161 0.11 6.16 -7.08
C GLU A 161 0.58 4.80 -7.55
N ALA A 162 1.89 4.57 -7.56
CA ALA A 162 2.46 3.28 -7.93
C ALA A 162 1.95 2.17 -7.01
N GLU A 163 2.07 2.35 -5.69
CA GLU A 163 1.64 1.35 -4.70
C GLU A 163 0.12 1.06 -4.78
N LEU A 164 -0.70 2.09 -4.94
CA LEU A 164 -2.16 1.93 -5.08
C LEU A 164 -2.56 1.32 -6.44
N GLY A 165 -1.78 1.59 -7.49
CA GLY A 165 -1.92 0.97 -8.80
C GLY A 165 -1.65 -0.53 -8.73
N VAL A 166 -0.54 -0.93 -8.10
CA VAL A 166 -0.19 -2.34 -7.84
C VAL A 166 -1.34 -3.07 -7.12
N MET A 167 -1.82 -2.51 -6.02
CA MET A 167 -2.93 -3.10 -5.27
C MET A 167 -4.23 -3.23 -6.08
N ALA A 168 -4.48 -2.34 -7.03
CA ALA A 168 -5.64 -2.44 -7.91
C ALA A 168 -5.51 -3.64 -8.84
N SER A 169 -4.32 -3.83 -9.41
CA SER A 169 -4.00 -4.94 -10.30
C SER A 169 -3.93 -6.29 -9.58
N LEU A 170 -3.59 -6.32 -8.29
CA LEU A 170 -3.52 -7.52 -7.47
C LEU A 170 -4.87 -8.20 -7.22
N LYS A 171 -5.99 -7.47 -7.27
CA LYS A 171 -7.30 -8.02 -6.93
C LYS A 171 -7.70 -9.20 -7.81
N GLY A 172 -7.58 -9.04 -9.14
CA GLY A 172 -7.97 -10.06 -10.11
C GLY A 172 -7.18 -11.37 -9.97
N PRO A 173 -5.84 -11.33 -9.91
CA PRO A 173 -5.00 -12.50 -9.64
C PRO A 173 -5.35 -13.18 -8.31
N LEU A 174 -5.57 -12.44 -7.22
CA LEU A 174 -5.93 -13.02 -5.93
C LEU A 174 -7.29 -13.73 -5.97
N GLU A 175 -8.31 -13.14 -6.63
CA GLU A 175 -9.62 -13.78 -6.82
C GLU A 175 -9.51 -15.02 -7.72
N SER A 176 -8.67 -14.97 -8.77
CA SER A 176 -8.40 -16.12 -9.66
C SER A 176 -7.72 -17.26 -8.89
N PHE A 177 -6.74 -16.93 -8.03
CA PHE A 177 -6.07 -17.90 -7.16
C PHE A 177 -7.07 -18.62 -6.25
N GLN A 178 -8.01 -17.89 -5.63
CA GLN A 178 -9.04 -18.51 -4.79
C GLN A 178 -9.95 -19.47 -5.58
N SER A 179 -10.27 -19.13 -6.82
CA SER A 179 -11.03 -20.02 -7.71
C SER A 179 -10.23 -21.28 -8.03
N ALA A 180 -8.96 -21.14 -8.40
CA ALA A 180 -8.08 -22.26 -8.71
C ALA A 180 -7.91 -23.23 -7.51
N LEU A 181 -7.83 -22.70 -6.28
CA LEU A 181 -7.83 -23.52 -5.07
C LEU A 181 -9.13 -24.31 -4.87
N THR A 182 -10.26 -23.77 -5.31
CA THR A 182 -11.55 -24.47 -5.28
C THR A 182 -11.56 -25.59 -6.32
N ASP A 183 -11.10 -25.30 -7.53
CA ASP A 183 -10.98 -26.29 -8.61
C ASP A 183 -10.06 -27.46 -8.19
N LEU A 184 -8.95 -27.17 -7.48
CA LEU A 184 -8.06 -28.21 -6.93
C LEU A 184 -8.73 -29.05 -5.83
N GLN A 185 -9.51 -28.43 -4.96
CA GLN A 185 -10.28 -29.17 -3.95
C GLN A 185 -11.33 -30.07 -4.58
N ASP A 186 -12.02 -29.59 -5.60
CA ASP A 186 -13.01 -30.37 -6.37
C ASP A 186 -12.33 -31.53 -7.13
N ALA A 187 -11.13 -31.32 -7.67
CA ALA A 187 -10.34 -32.38 -8.29
C ALA A 187 -9.93 -33.47 -7.29
N ARG A 188 -9.43 -33.09 -6.11
CA ARG A 188 -9.11 -34.04 -5.04
C ARG A 188 -10.35 -34.81 -4.57
N GLN A 189 -11.48 -34.12 -4.41
CA GLN A 189 -12.74 -34.77 -4.04
C GLN A 189 -13.22 -35.76 -5.10
N THR A 190 -13.04 -35.43 -6.38
CA THR A 190 -13.40 -36.32 -7.50
C THR A 190 -12.50 -37.55 -7.53
N ALA A 191 -11.20 -37.40 -7.22
CA ALA A 191 -10.25 -38.51 -7.10
C ALA A 191 -10.59 -39.45 -5.94
N ASP A 192 -11.07 -38.91 -4.82
CA ASP A 192 -11.48 -39.68 -3.64
C ASP A 192 -12.87 -40.37 -3.80
N ASP A 193 -13.59 -40.13 -4.89
CA ASP A 193 -14.91 -40.71 -5.15
C ASP A 193 -14.76 -42.07 -5.86
N ASP A 194 -15.08 -43.16 -5.15
CA ASP A 194 -15.01 -44.54 -5.65
C ASP A 194 -15.84 -44.78 -6.94
N ASP A 195 -16.85 -43.94 -7.21
CA ASP A 195 -17.70 -44.03 -8.40
C ASP A 195 -17.19 -43.19 -9.58
N ALA A 196 -16.18 -42.33 -9.39
CA ALA A 196 -15.62 -41.50 -10.44
C ALA A 196 -14.80 -42.33 -11.44
N SER A 197 -14.92 -42.00 -12.74
CA SER A 197 -14.05 -42.62 -13.74
C SER A 197 -12.70 -41.91 -13.79
N ASN A 198 -11.63 -42.61 -14.18
CA ASN A 198 -10.30 -41.99 -14.37
C ASN A 198 -10.34 -40.79 -15.34
N ARG A 199 -11.32 -40.77 -16.26
CA ARG A 199 -11.56 -39.63 -17.14
C ARG A 199 -12.05 -38.40 -16.37
N ASP A 200 -12.98 -38.57 -15.44
CA ASP A 200 -13.55 -37.47 -14.65
C ASP A 200 -12.47 -36.88 -13.72
N VAL A 201 -11.65 -37.75 -13.11
CA VAL A 201 -10.48 -37.34 -12.31
C VAL A 201 -9.50 -36.52 -13.15
N ALA A 202 -9.13 -37.00 -14.33
CA ALA A 202 -8.21 -36.30 -15.23
C ALA A 202 -8.77 -34.94 -15.73
N GLU A 203 -10.07 -34.85 -15.98
CA GLU A 203 -10.73 -33.61 -16.42
C GLU A 203 -10.77 -32.55 -15.31
N ALA A 204 -11.06 -32.97 -14.06
CA ALA A 204 -11.04 -32.08 -12.91
C ALA A 204 -9.62 -31.58 -12.59
N ALA A 205 -8.62 -32.48 -12.60
CA ALA A 205 -7.22 -32.14 -12.43
C ALA A 205 -6.72 -31.14 -13.49
N ALA A 206 -7.02 -31.39 -14.78
CA ALA A 206 -6.63 -30.49 -15.87
C ALA A 206 -7.30 -29.11 -15.77
N THR A 207 -8.52 -29.04 -15.21
CA THR A 207 -9.20 -27.76 -14.96
C THR A 207 -8.46 -26.97 -13.88
N ALA A 208 -8.10 -27.60 -12.76
CA ALA A 208 -7.32 -26.97 -11.69
C ALA A 208 -5.93 -26.51 -12.17
N GLU A 209 -5.23 -27.35 -12.94
CA GLU A 209 -3.94 -27.04 -13.56
C GLU A 209 -4.04 -25.77 -14.43
N ALA A 210 -5.02 -25.74 -15.35
CA ALA A 210 -5.23 -24.59 -16.24
C ALA A 210 -5.58 -23.30 -15.47
N SER A 211 -6.37 -23.42 -14.40
CA SER A 211 -6.70 -22.29 -13.53
C SER A 211 -5.46 -21.72 -12.83
N PHE A 212 -4.54 -22.56 -12.35
CA PHE A 212 -3.28 -22.07 -11.76
C PHE A 212 -2.30 -21.53 -12.81
N ASP A 213 -2.25 -22.08 -14.02
CA ASP A 213 -1.41 -21.55 -15.10
C ASP A 213 -1.80 -20.11 -15.50
N ASP A 214 -3.10 -19.81 -15.53
CA ASP A 214 -3.62 -18.45 -15.72
C ASP A 214 -3.24 -17.52 -14.56
N VAL A 215 -3.27 -18.03 -13.32
CA VAL A 215 -2.83 -17.26 -12.13
C VAL A 215 -1.34 -16.93 -12.19
N VAL A 216 -0.49 -17.90 -12.52
CA VAL A 216 0.97 -17.71 -12.69
C VAL A 216 1.21 -16.65 -13.75
N SER A 217 0.61 -16.80 -14.94
CA SER A 217 0.76 -15.86 -16.06
C SER A 217 0.39 -14.42 -15.66
N LYS A 218 -0.71 -14.25 -14.91
CA LYS A 218 -1.15 -12.94 -14.41
C LYS A 218 -0.16 -12.34 -13.39
N LEU A 219 0.37 -13.15 -12.47
CA LEU A 219 1.30 -12.69 -11.44
C LEU A 219 2.68 -12.37 -12.01
N GLU A 220 3.17 -13.14 -12.98
CA GLU A 220 4.44 -12.88 -13.68
C GLU A 220 4.37 -11.61 -14.54
N SER A 221 3.27 -11.42 -15.27
CA SER A 221 3.02 -10.16 -16.01
C SER A 221 3.04 -8.98 -15.05
N LEU A 222 2.37 -9.13 -13.91
CA LEU A 222 2.28 -8.09 -12.90
C LEU A 222 3.66 -7.78 -12.28
N GLY A 223 4.44 -8.80 -11.95
CA GLY A 223 5.82 -8.65 -11.46
C GLY A 223 6.76 -7.94 -12.45
N SER A 224 6.54 -8.14 -13.75
CA SER A 224 7.31 -7.50 -14.82
C SER A 224 6.99 -6.01 -14.97
N ASP A 225 5.76 -5.60 -14.67
CA ASP A 225 5.32 -4.21 -14.75
C ASP A 225 5.87 -3.33 -13.60
N PHE A 226 6.47 -3.93 -12.57
CA PHE A 226 6.92 -3.25 -11.34
C PHE A 226 8.38 -2.78 -11.34
N SER A 227 9.12 -2.95 -12.43
CA SER A 227 10.58 -2.73 -12.47
C SER A 227 11.06 -1.26 -12.38
N GLY A 228 10.23 -0.33 -11.89
CA GLY A 228 10.50 1.12 -11.89
C GLY A 228 11.01 1.71 -10.57
N TYR A 229 10.88 1.00 -9.45
CA TYR A 229 11.25 1.50 -8.13
C TYR A 229 12.18 0.50 -7.43
N GLU A 230 13.39 0.92 -7.04
CA GLU A 230 14.44 0.06 -6.41
C GLU A 230 14.00 -0.59 -5.08
N THR A 231 12.82 -0.27 -4.56
CA THR A 231 12.28 -0.77 -3.30
C THR A 231 10.77 -1.01 -3.36
N ASP A 232 10.27 -1.66 -4.42
CA ASP A 232 8.85 -2.00 -4.51
C ASP A 232 8.46 -3.02 -3.41
N PRO A 233 7.60 -2.65 -2.44
CA PRO A 233 7.18 -3.55 -1.36
C PRO A 233 6.39 -4.79 -1.84
N PHE A 234 5.90 -4.82 -3.08
CA PHE A 234 5.07 -5.89 -3.62
C PHE A 234 5.85 -6.94 -4.40
N GLN A 235 7.08 -6.65 -4.84
CA GLN A 235 7.83 -7.55 -5.73
C GLN A 235 8.01 -8.95 -5.12
N THR A 236 8.56 -9.03 -3.91
CA THR A 236 8.77 -10.32 -3.23
C THR A 236 7.45 -11.04 -2.95
N PRO A 237 6.43 -10.43 -2.31
CA PRO A 237 5.15 -11.10 -2.08
C PRO A 237 4.43 -11.59 -3.33
N VAL A 238 4.56 -10.88 -4.46
CA VAL A 238 3.98 -11.27 -5.76
C VAL A 238 4.72 -12.47 -6.34
N SER A 239 6.06 -12.47 -6.27
CA SER A 239 6.86 -13.64 -6.66
C SER A 239 6.51 -14.86 -5.83
N GLU A 240 6.41 -14.72 -4.50
CA GLU A 240 6.03 -15.83 -3.61
C GLU A 240 4.63 -16.38 -3.93
N LEU A 241 3.71 -15.52 -4.38
CA LEU A 241 2.40 -15.97 -4.85
C LEU A 241 2.49 -16.75 -6.16
N ALA A 242 3.34 -16.32 -7.10
CA ALA A 242 3.53 -17.02 -8.36
C ALA A 242 4.18 -18.41 -8.14
N ASP A 243 5.15 -18.49 -7.23
CA ASP A 243 5.78 -19.75 -6.82
C ASP A 243 4.76 -20.69 -6.19
N ALA A 244 3.90 -20.19 -5.28
CA ALA A 244 2.84 -20.99 -4.68
C ALA A 244 1.80 -21.46 -5.70
N ALA A 245 1.42 -20.62 -6.67
CA ALA A 245 0.52 -21.02 -7.74
C ALA A 245 1.14 -22.13 -8.61
N THR A 246 2.45 -22.06 -8.85
CA THR A 246 3.21 -23.10 -9.57
C THR A 246 3.18 -24.42 -8.81
N GLU A 247 3.43 -24.40 -7.49
CA GLU A 247 3.38 -25.61 -6.65
C GLU A 247 1.99 -26.27 -6.70
N PHE A 248 0.90 -25.50 -6.59
CA PHE A 248 -0.45 -26.06 -6.68
C PHE A 248 -0.84 -26.53 -8.08
N ARG A 249 -0.31 -25.91 -9.13
CA ARG A 249 -0.46 -26.40 -10.50
C ARG A 249 0.18 -27.78 -10.65
N ASP A 250 1.42 -27.91 -10.19
CA ASP A 250 2.17 -29.16 -10.28
C ASP A 250 1.49 -30.25 -9.43
N GLU A 251 0.97 -29.91 -8.25
CA GLU A 251 0.14 -30.81 -7.45
C GLU A 251 -1.14 -31.26 -8.20
N ALA A 252 -1.83 -30.34 -8.88
CA ALA A 252 -3.01 -30.69 -9.67
C ALA A 252 -2.69 -31.72 -10.75
N ALA A 253 -1.52 -31.61 -11.39
CA ALA A 253 -1.07 -32.51 -12.44
C ALA A 253 -0.73 -33.93 -11.93
N GLU A 254 -0.38 -34.08 -10.65
CA GLU A 254 -0.05 -35.38 -10.04
C GLU A 254 -1.29 -36.20 -9.65
N ILE A 255 -2.46 -35.56 -9.44
CA ILE A 255 -3.70 -36.24 -9.00
C ILE A 255 -4.08 -37.47 -9.85
N PRO A 256 -4.06 -37.42 -11.20
CA PRO A 256 -4.42 -38.57 -12.01
C PRO A 256 -3.42 -39.73 -11.90
N GLU A 257 -2.13 -39.44 -11.67
CA GLU A 257 -1.07 -40.45 -11.58
C GLU A 257 -1.16 -41.29 -10.29
N GLU A 258 -1.66 -40.69 -9.21
CA GLU A 258 -1.86 -41.39 -7.93
C GLU A 258 -3.04 -42.38 -7.94
N ASN A 259 -3.88 -42.34 -8.98
CA ASN A 259 -5.12 -43.13 -9.10
C ASN A 259 -5.06 -44.22 -10.20
N GLU A 260 -3.87 -44.53 -10.73
CA GLU A 260 -3.61 -45.67 -11.63
C GLU A 260 -3.22 -46.97 -10.88
#